data_AF-A0A553EH84-F1
#
_entry.id   AF-A0A553EH84-F1
#
_cell.length_a   1.000
_cell.length_b   1.000
_cell.length_c   1.000
_cell.angle_alpha   90.00
_cell.angle_beta   90.00
_cell.angle_gamma   90.00
#
_symmetry.space_group_name_H-M   'P 1'
#
loop_
_entity.id
_entity.type
_entity.pdbx_description
1 polymer ?
#
loop_
_entity_poly.entity_id
_entity_poly.type
_entity_poly.pdbx_seq_one_letter_code
_entity_poly.pdbx_strand_id
1 'polypeptide(L)'
;ISFIDSTHLKVCHNRRIHQHRTFKTVAERGFCSIGWFYGFKLHLIINDKGEIIAFFLTKGNVDDRNLKVMKSMTENMFGKLFADKGYIS
;
A
#
# COMPACT_ATOMS: atom_id res chain seq x y z
N ILE A 1 -9.39 8.98 -16.31
CA ILE A 1 -8.07 8.30 -16.26
C ILE A 1 -7.75 8.09 -14.80
N SER A 2 -7.07 7.00 -14.41
CA SER A 2 -6.79 6.74 -13.00
C SER A 2 -5.30 6.56 -12.73
N PHE A 3 -4.87 6.97 -11.54
CA PHE A 3 -3.50 6.87 -11.08
C PHE A 3 -3.45 6.06 -9.79
N ILE A 4 -2.47 5.17 -9.66
CA ILE A 4 -2.20 4.41 -8.45
C ILE A 4 -0.79 4.68 -7.92
N ASP A 5 -0.70 4.86 -6.61
CA ASP A 5 0.57 4.92 -5.90
C ASP A 5 0.42 4.29 -4.50
N SER A 6 1.55 3.88 -3.90
CA SER A 6 1.57 3.33 -2.55
C SER A 6 2.39 4.18 -1.60
N THR A 7 1.89 4.29 -0.37
CA THR A 7 2.59 4.97 0.72
C THR A 7 2.62 4.09 1.96
N HIS A 8 3.68 4.21 2.74
CA HIS A 8 3.86 3.43 3.95
C HIS A 8 3.10 4.09 5.11
N LEU A 9 2.28 3.29 5.81
CA LEU A 9 1.58 3.69 7.02
C LEU A 9 2.25 3.08 8.25
N LYS A 10 3.02 3.89 8.98
CA LYS A 10 3.69 3.47 10.21
C LYS A 10 2.68 3.43 11.36
N VAL A 11 2.52 2.26 12.00
CA VAL A 11 1.62 2.12 13.17
C VAL A 11 2.35 2.30 14.49
N CYS A 12 3.67 2.15 14.51
CA CYS A 12 4.51 2.48 15.67
C CYS A 12 5.96 2.75 15.24
N HIS A 13 6.74 3.27 16.19
CA HIS A 13 8.19 3.40 16.02
C HIS A 13 8.85 2.01 16.07
N ASN A 14 9.89 1.76 15.25
CA ASN A 14 10.53 0.45 15.14
C ASN A 14 11.03 -0.13 16.48
N ARG A 15 11.48 0.74 17.39
CA ARG A 15 11.90 0.39 18.76
C ARG A 15 10.77 -0.18 19.63
N ARG A 16 9.50 0.08 19.31
CA ARG A 16 8.32 -0.31 20.10
C ARG A 16 7.55 -1.50 19.52
N ILE A 17 8.05 -2.13 18.46
CA ILE A 17 7.34 -3.22 17.76
C ILE A 17 6.99 -4.37 18.72
N HIS A 18 7.93 -4.78 19.58
CA HIS A 18 7.70 -5.88 20.53
C HIS A 18 6.66 -5.55 21.62
N GLN A 19 6.39 -4.27 21.86
CA GLN A 19 5.39 -3.79 22.83
C GLN A 19 4.04 -3.47 22.17
N HIS A 20 3.99 -3.39 20.83
CA HIS A 20 2.78 -3.04 20.10
C HIS A 20 1.75 -4.18 20.18
N ARG A 21 0.50 -3.84 20.53
CA ARG A 21 -0.59 -4.82 20.73
C ARG A 21 -1.68 -4.73 19.68
N THR A 22 -2.06 -3.53 19.26
CA THR A 22 -3.26 -3.27 18.44
C THR A 22 -3.24 -3.98 17.08
N PHE A 23 -2.15 -3.86 16.34
CA PHE A 23 -1.99 -4.44 15.00
C PHE A 23 -1.01 -5.62 14.98
N LYS A 24 -0.75 -6.25 16.13
CA LYS A 24 0.31 -7.27 16.29
C LYS A 24 0.20 -8.45 15.30
N THR A 25 -1.02 -8.83 14.92
CA THR A 25 -1.29 -9.98 14.05
C THR A 25 -1.41 -9.60 12.56
N VAL A 26 -1.51 -8.31 12.26
CA VAL A 26 -1.86 -7.80 10.93
C VAL A 26 -0.81 -6.86 10.33
N ALA A 27 -0.10 -6.08 11.15
CA ALA A 27 0.99 -5.23 10.70
C ALA A 27 2.30 -6.02 10.61
N GLU A 28 3.12 -5.68 9.61
CA GLU A 28 4.42 -6.32 9.38
C GLU A 28 5.51 -5.28 9.17
N ARG A 29 6.76 -5.72 9.29
CA ARG A 29 7.92 -4.87 8.95
C ARG A 29 8.08 -4.75 7.44
N GLY A 30 8.00 -3.54 6.94
CA GLY A 30 8.30 -3.20 5.55
C GLY A 30 9.58 -2.40 5.40
N PHE A 31 10.13 -2.38 4.19
CA PHE A 31 11.23 -1.50 3.81
C PHE A 31 10.76 -0.56 2.69
N CYS A 32 11.15 0.70 2.78
CA CYS A 32 10.92 1.72 1.76
C CYS A 32 12.22 2.51 1.55
N SER A 33 12.23 3.43 0.59
CA SER A 33 13.39 4.28 0.29
C SER A 33 13.93 5.06 1.49
N ILE A 34 13.07 5.39 2.46
CA ILE A 34 13.43 6.09 3.70
C ILE A 34 13.73 5.15 4.88
N GLY A 35 13.76 3.82 4.65
CA GLY A 35 14.17 2.82 5.63
C GLY A 35 13.07 1.85 6.08
N TRP A 36 13.34 1.14 7.17
CA TRP A 36 12.43 0.17 7.77
C TRP A 36 11.25 0.85 8.47
N PHE A 37 10.07 0.25 8.38
CA PHE A 37 8.89 0.64 9.13
C PHE A 37 8.11 -0.58 9.61
N TYR A 38 7.23 -0.39 10.59
CA TYR A 38 6.26 -1.40 10.99
C TYR A 38 4.85 -0.86 10.81
N GLY A 39 4.04 -1.60 10.06
CA GLY A 39 2.69 -1.18 9.72
C GLY A 39 2.23 -1.78 8.40
N PHE A 40 1.68 -0.91 7.56
CA PHE A 40 0.97 -1.27 6.35
C PHE A 40 1.48 -0.46 5.15
N LYS A 41 1.15 -0.90 3.94
CA LYS A 41 1.18 -0.04 2.76
C LYS A 41 -0.26 0.31 2.37
N LEU A 42 -0.51 1.59 2.16
CA LEU A 42 -1.74 2.12 1.63
C LEU A 42 -1.57 2.34 0.14
N HIS A 43 -2.33 1.59 -0.65
CA HIS A 43 -2.44 1.81 -2.08
C HIS A 43 -3.65 2.70 -2.32
N LEU A 44 -3.46 3.80 -3.02
CA LEU A 44 -4.51 4.77 -3.32
C LEU A 44 -4.70 4.86 -4.82
N ILE A 45 -5.96 4.83 -5.26
CA ILE A 45 -6.33 5.06 -6.64
C ILE A 45 -7.16 6.33 -6.74
N ILE A 46 -6.66 7.28 -7.51
CA ILE A 46 -7.31 8.57 -7.74
C ILE A 46 -7.67 8.74 -9.21
N ASN A 47 -8.71 9.52 -9.50
CA ASN A 47 -9.00 9.93 -10.87
C ASN A 47 -8.22 11.22 -11.24
N ASP A 48 -8.34 11.62 -12.49
CA ASP A 48 -7.75 12.84 -13.04
C ASP A 48 -8.29 14.15 -12.42
N LYS A 49 -9.38 14.08 -11.64
CA LYS A 49 -9.92 15.20 -10.87
C LYS A 49 -9.42 15.23 -9.41
N GLY A 50 -8.61 14.26 -9.00
CA GLY A 50 -8.09 14.13 -7.64
C GLY A 50 -9.07 13.46 -6.65
N GLU A 51 -10.15 12.88 -7.14
CA GLU A 51 -11.10 12.14 -6.30
C GLU A 51 -10.57 10.73 -6.01
N ILE A 52 -10.72 10.27 -4.77
CA ILE A 52 -10.35 8.91 -4.38
C ILE A 52 -11.39 7.94 -4.94
N ILE A 53 -10.97 7.05 -5.83
CA ILE A 53 -11.82 6.01 -6.42
C ILE A 53 -11.81 4.76 -5.54
N ALA A 54 -10.63 4.36 -5.10
CA ALA A 54 -10.43 3.16 -4.31
C ALA A 54 -9.18 3.28 -3.45
N PHE A 55 -9.16 2.51 -2.35
CA PHE A 55 -7.96 2.33 -1.55
C PHE A 55 -7.86 0.88 -1.11
N PHE A 56 -6.65 0.44 -0.81
CA PHE A 56 -6.39 -0.89 -0.31
C PHE A 56 -5.24 -0.88 0.67
N LEU A 57 -5.34 -1.74 1.68
CA LEU A 57 -4.35 -1.84 2.75
C LEU A 57 -3.68 -3.21 2.70
N THR A 58 -2.36 -3.22 2.54
CA THR A 58 -1.55 -4.44 2.63
C THR A 58 -0.62 -4.37 3.84
N LYS A 59 -0.12 -5.52 4.30
CA LYS A 59 0.90 -5.55 5.34
C LYS A 59 2.20 -4.90 4.81
N GLY A 60 3.00 -4.30 5.69
CA GLY A 60 4.19 -3.53 5.29
C GLY A 60 5.21 -4.31 4.43
N ASN A 61 5.27 -5.64 4.55
CA ASN A 61 6.16 -6.50 3.79
C ASN A 61 5.59 -7.00 2.46
N VAL A 62 4.36 -6.63 2.11
CA VAL A 62 3.75 -7.05 0.84
C VAL A 62 4.33 -6.20 -0.29
N ASP A 63 4.75 -6.88 -1.35
CA ASP A 63 5.25 -6.24 -2.56
C ASP A 63 4.09 -5.61 -3.36
N ASP A 64 4.30 -4.40 -3.86
CA ASP A 64 3.31 -3.64 -4.66
C ASP A 64 2.97 -4.36 -5.98
N ARG A 65 3.86 -5.23 -6.45
CA ARG A 65 3.70 -6.06 -7.66
C ARG A 65 2.80 -7.27 -7.46
N ASN A 66 2.27 -7.46 -6.25
CA ASN A 66 1.44 -8.62 -5.97
C ASN A 66 0.15 -8.59 -6.80
N LEU A 67 0.09 -9.47 -7.80
CA LEU A 67 -1.03 -9.59 -8.73
C LEU A 67 -2.38 -9.81 -8.04
N LYS A 68 -2.42 -10.45 -6.86
CA LYS A 68 -3.67 -10.62 -6.11
C LYS A 68 -4.18 -9.29 -5.56
N VAL A 69 -3.28 -8.46 -5.05
CA VAL A 69 -3.61 -7.12 -4.53
C VAL A 69 -4.06 -6.25 -5.70
N MET A 70 -3.27 -6.21 -6.80
CA MET A 70 -3.63 -5.44 -8.00
C MET A 70 -5.00 -5.86 -8.54
N LYS A 71 -5.24 -7.16 -8.71
CA LYS A 71 -6.52 -7.67 -9.21
C LYS A 71 -7.69 -7.28 -8.30
N SER A 72 -7.52 -7.37 -6.98
CA SER A 72 -8.55 -6.98 -6.00
C SER A 72 -8.83 -5.48 -6.03
N MET A 73 -7.82 -4.65 -6.29
CA MET A 73 -7.97 -3.20 -6.35
C MET A 73 -8.62 -2.73 -7.65
N THR A 74 -8.38 -3.44 -8.75
CA THR A 74 -8.85 -3.05 -10.08
C THR A 74 -10.11 -3.78 -10.55
N GLU A 75 -10.68 -4.68 -9.75
CA GLU A 75 -11.77 -5.57 -10.15
C GLU A 75 -13.00 -4.82 -10.72
N ASN A 76 -13.34 -3.68 -10.14
CA ASN A 76 -14.48 -2.85 -10.56
C ASN A 76 -14.07 -1.54 -11.26
N MET A 77 -12.81 -1.44 -11.67
CA MET A 77 -12.30 -0.25 -12.36
C MET A 77 -12.39 -0.40 -13.87
N PHE A 78 -12.80 0.68 -14.55
CA PHE A 78 -12.85 0.76 -15.99
C PHE A 78 -11.93 1.87 -16.52
N GLY A 79 -11.32 1.64 -17.68
CA GLY A 79 -10.44 2.60 -18.35
C GLY A 79 -8.95 2.35 -18.12
N LYS A 80 -8.14 3.42 -18.26
CA LYS A 80 -6.68 3.34 -18.16
C LYS A 80 -6.21 3.64 -16.74
N LEU A 81 -5.41 2.73 -16.18
CA LEU A 81 -4.71 2.87 -14.90
C LEU A 81 -3.21 3.11 -15.15
N PHE A 82 -2.68 4.18 -14.59
CA PHE A 82 -1.26 4.53 -14.61
C PHE A 82 -0.66 4.34 -13.22
N ALA A 83 0.54 3.78 -13.15
CA ALA A 83 1.21 3.44 -11.90
C ALA A 83 2.70 3.82 -11.98
N ASP A 84 3.35 3.97 -10.82
CA ASP A 84 4.81 4.04 -10.79
C ASP A 84 5.44 2.74 -11.32
N LYS A 85 6.66 2.84 -11.87
CA LYS A 85 7.41 1.70 -12.39
C LYS A 85 7.57 0.59 -11.36
N GLY A 86 7.62 0.92 -10.07
CA GLY A 86 7.70 -0.06 -8.97
C GLY A 86 6.58 -1.13 -9.00
N TYR A 87 5.43 -0.83 -9.59
CA TYR A 87 4.30 -1.77 -9.71
C TYR A 87 4.48 -2.86 -10.78
N ILE A 88 5.44 -2.69 -11.69
CA ILE A 88 5.70 -3.62 -12.81
C ILE A 88 7.15 -4.15 -12.85
N SER A 89 8.01 -3.70 -11.93
CA SER A 89 9.46 -3.96 -11.97
C SER A 89 9.90 -5.30 -11.40
#